data_AF-A0A3D5JIC8-F1
#
_entry.id   AF-A0A3D5JIC8-F1
#
_cell.length_a   1.000
_cell.length_b   1.000
_cell.length_c   1.000
_cell.angle_alpha   90.00
_cell.angle_beta   90.00
_cell.angle_gamma   90.00
#
_symmetry.space_group_name_H-M   'P 1'
#
loop_
_entity.id
_entity.type
_entity.pdbx_description
1 polymer ?
#
loop_
_entity_poly.entity_id
_entity_poly.type
_entity_poly.pdbx_seq_one_letter_code
_entity_poly.pdbx_strand_id
1 'polypeptide(L)' 'EAPGVTVIDHRANEGYVTPHEAAGEDAVFISRIRKDPTVENGMVFWCVSDNLRKGAALNSVQIAELVAERGLSGR' A
#
# COMPACT_ATOMS: atom_id res chain seq x y z
N GLU A 1 -8.02 8.41 -8.02
CA GLU A 1 -7.45 7.05 -7.95
C GLU A 1 -6.12 7.10 -7.20
N ALA A 2 -5.67 5.99 -6.61
CA ALA A 2 -4.42 5.90 -5.85
C ALA A 2 -3.56 4.74 -6.42
N PRO A 3 -2.63 5.02 -7.35
CA PRO A 3 -1.81 3.98 -7.98
C PRO A 3 -0.97 3.19 -6.97
N GLY A 4 -0.91 1.86 -7.14
CA GLY A 4 -0.17 0.96 -6.26
C GLY A 4 -0.90 0.57 -4.97
N VAL A 5 -2.11 1.08 -4.73
CA VAL A 5 -2.98 0.66 -3.63
C VAL A 5 -4.09 -0.24 -4.16
N THR A 6 -4.26 -1.41 -3.56
CA THR A 6 -5.35 -2.34 -3.85
C THR A 6 -6.25 -2.48 -2.63
N VAL A 7 -7.55 -2.25 -2.82
CA VAL A 7 -8.53 -2.36 -1.73
C VAL A 7 -9.21 -3.73 -1.81
N ILE A 8 -9.01 -4.56 -0.77
CA ILE A 8 -9.69 -5.84 -0.59
C ILE A 8 -10.59 -5.71 0.64
N ASP A 9 -11.87 -5.41 0.44
CA ASP A 9 -12.83 -5.17 1.53
C ASP A 9 -14.12 -5.99 1.36
N HIS A 10 -13.96 -7.31 1.34
CA HIS A 10 -15.09 -8.24 1.39
C HIS A 10 -15.42 -8.55 2.85
N ARG A 11 -16.68 -8.37 3.26
CA ARG A 11 -17.15 -8.73 4.61
C ARG A 11 -17.45 -10.23 4.71
N ALA A 12 -16.44 -11.05 4.45
CA ALA A 12 -16.49 -12.51 4.52
C ALA A 12 -15.21 -13.05 5.20
N ASN A 13 -15.20 -14.34 5.56
CA ASN A 13 -13.96 -15.02 5.92
C ASN A 13 -12.97 -14.90 4.74
N GLU A 14 -11.67 -14.72 5.02
CA GLU A 14 -10.62 -14.43 4.02
C GLU A 14 -10.73 -13.06 3.32
N GLY A 15 -11.57 -12.14 3.83
CA GLY A 15 -11.75 -10.79 3.30
C GLY A 15 -10.63 -9.78 3.58
N TYR A 16 -9.39 -10.25 3.82
CA TYR A 16 -8.24 -9.39 4.09
C TYR A 16 -6.94 -10.07 3.67
N VAL A 17 -5.94 -9.28 3.29
CA VAL A 17 -4.62 -9.78 2.89
C VAL A 17 -3.70 -9.90 4.09
N THR A 18 -3.04 -11.04 4.26
CA THR A 18 -2.05 -11.28 5.31
C THR A 18 -0.64 -10.89 4.85
N PRO A 19 0.31 -10.66 5.79
CA PRO A 19 1.71 -10.40 5.44
C PRO A 19 2.36 -11.53 4.62
N HIS A 20 1.91 -12.77 4.84
CA HIS A 20 2.39 -13.92 4.05
C HIS A 20 1.94 -13.83 2.59
N GLU A 21 0.68 -13.50 2.36
CA GLU A 21 0.12 -13.35 1.01
C GLU A 21 0.65 -12.10 0.28
N ALA A 22 1.03 -11.06 1.01
CA ALA A 22 1.61 -9.85 0.41
C ALA A 22 3.09 -9.98 0.05
N ALA A 23 3.78 -11.03 0.51
CA ALA A 23 5.20 -11.22 0.25
C ALA A 23 5.46 -11.42 -1.26
N GLY A 24 6.42 -10.67 -1.80
CA GLY A 24 6.74 -10.69 -3.23
C GLY A 24 5.85 -9.81 -4.11
N GLU A 25 4.76 -9.25 -3.58
CA GLU A 25 3.85 -8.38 -4.35
C GLU A 25 4.31 -6.92 -4.37
N ASP A 26 3.99 -6.21 -5.45
CA ASP A 26 4.30 -4.77 -5.62
C ASP A 26 3.25 -3.85 -4.99
N ALA A 27 2.05 -4.37 -4.72
CA ALA A 27 0.91 -3.60 -4.24
C ALA A 27 0.95 -3.37 -2.72
N VAL A 28 0.35 -2.27 -2.29
CA VAL A 28 -0.06 -2.06 -0.89
C VAL A 28 -1.53 -2.43 -0.77
N PHE A 29 -1.84 -3.39 0.10
CA PHE A 29 -3.19 -3.88 0.30
C PHE A 29 -3.86 -3.18 1.48
N ILE A 30 -5.08 -2.69 1.26
CA ILE A 30 -5.92 -2.09 2.29
C ILE A 30 -7.17 -2.95 2.46
N SER A 31 -7.46 -3.35 3.69
CA SER A 31 -8.62 -4.19 4.03
C SER A 31 -9.33 -3.72 5.29
N ARG A 32 -10.50 -4.29 5.59
CA ARG A 32 -11.20 -4.13 6.88
C ARG A 32 -11.53 -2.67 7.19
N ILE A 33 -11.89 -1.91 6.15
CA ILE A 33 -12.16 -0.47 6.25
C ILE A 33 -13.44 -0.28 7.05
N ARG A 34 -13.38 0.54 8.10
CA ARG A 34 -14.54 0.86 8.94
C ARG A 34 -14.38 2.21 9.62
N LYS A 35 -15.52 2.80 9.99
CA LYS A 35 -15.54 4.00 10.83
C LYS A 35 -15.11 3.64 12.26
N ASP A 36 -14.29 4.48 12.86
CA ASP A 36 -13.99 4.40 14.28
C ASP A 36 -15.21 4.89 15.09
N PRO A 37 -15.69 4.13 16.09
CA PRO A 37 -16.87 4.53 16.86
C PRO A 37 -16.59 5.59 17.93
N THR A 38 -15.33 5.92 18.20
CA THR A 38 -14.90 6.82 19.29
C THR A 38 -14.48 8.20 18.81
N VAL A 39 -14.14 8.34 17.51
CA VAL A 39 -13.70 9.60 16.90
C VAL A 39 -14.63 9.97 15.75
N GLU A 40 -15.18 11.19 15.74
CA GLU A 40 -16.18 11.66 14.76
C GLU A 40 -15.78 11.39 13.30
N ASN A 41 -14.51 11.65 12.97
CA ASN A 41 -13.91 11.45 11.66
C ASN A 41 -12.84 10.34 11.67
N GLY A 42 -12.90 9.42 12.63
CA GLY A 42 -11.94 8.33 12.74
C GLY A 42 -12.24 7.20 11.76
N MET A 43 -11.17 6.58 11.24
CA MET A 43 -11.23 5.46 10.32
C MET A 43 -10.18 4.42 10.72
N VAL A 44 -10.56 3.15 10.66
CA VAL A 44 -9.67 2.03 10.94
C VAL A 44 -9.63 1.13 9.72
N PHE A 45 -8.43 0.70 9.36
CA PHE A 45 -8.18 -0.22 8.25
C PHE A 45 -6.96 -1.09 8.57
N TRP A 46 -6.78 -2.12 7.77
CA TRP A 46 -5.66 -3.05 7.79
C TRP A 46 -4.77 -2.76 6.58
N CYS A 47 -3.49 -2.49 6.80
CA CYS A 47 -2.54 -2.12 5.75
C CYS A 47 -1.39 -3.11 5.74
N VAL A 48 -1.15 -3.73 4.58
CA VAL A 48 -0.12 -4.76 4.43
C VAL A 48 0.58 -4.63 3.07
N SER A 49 1.89 -4.81 3.06
CA SER A 49 2.73 -4.90 1.87
C SER A 49 4.01 -5.66 2.18
N ASP A 50 4.73 -6.13 1.16
CA ASP A 50 6.12 -6.57 1.32
C ASP A 50 7.01 -5.38 1.72
N ASN A 51 7.66 -5.49 2.89
CA ASN A 51 8.48 -4.43 3.47
C ASN A 51 9.86 -4.30 2.81
N LEU A 52 10.42 -5.36 2.23
CA LEU A 52 11.71 -5.31 1.53
C LEU A 52 11.53 -4.88 0.08
N ARG A 53 10.40 -5.23 -0.53
CA ARG A 53 10.06 -4.90 -1.91
C ARG A 53 9.40 -3.54 -2.01
N LYS A 54 8.08 -3.43 -1.81
CA LYS A 54 7.38 -2.14 -1.89
C LYS A 54 7.85 -1.17 -0.80
N GLY A 55 8.14 -1.66 0.40
CA GLY A 55 8.62 -0.85 1.52
C GLY A 55 10.05 -0.31 1.38
N ALA A 56 10.87 -0.85 0.47
CA ALA A 56 12.24 -0.41 0.26
C ALA A 56 12.63 -0.40 -1.22
N ALA A 57 12.94 -1.57 -1.81
CA ALA A 57 13.59 -1.66 -3.11
C ALA A 57 12.77 -1.02 -4.25
N LEU A 58 11.51 -1.40 -4.41
CA LEU A 58 10.65 -0.89 -5.48
C LEU A 58 10.38 0.61 -5.29
N ASN A 59 10.17 1.07 -4.06
CA ASN A 59 9.97 2.49 -3.79
C ASN A 59 11.22 3.31 -4.17
N SER A 60 12.43 2.81 -3.88
CA SER A 60 13.68 3.44 -4.31
C SER A 60 13.80 3.52 -5.84
N VAL A 61 13.46 2.44 -6.55
CA VAL A 61 13.48 2.42 -8.03
C VAL A 61 12.46 3.41 -8.61
N GLN A 62 11.21 3.41 -8.10
CA GLN A 62 10.16 4.32 -8.55
C GLN A 62 10.52 5.80 -8.34
N ILE A 63 11.18 6.13 -7.23
CA ILE A 63 11.70 7.48 -6.99
C ILE A 63 12.79 7.82 -8.02
N ALA A 64 13.71 6.89 -8.31
CA ALA A 64 14.76 7.12 -9.29
C ALA A 64 14.21 7.29 -10.72
N GLU A 65 13.21 6.50 -11.11
CA GLU A 65 12.48 6.64 -12.37
C GLU A 65 11.84 8.03 -12.46
N LEU A 66 11.14 8.47 -11.41
CA LEU A 66 10.53 9.79 -11.38
C LEU A 66 11.57 10.93 -11.47
N VAL A 67 12.73 10.78 -10.84
CA VAL A 67 13.84 11.75 -10.95
C VAL A 67 14.36 11.83 -12.38
N ALA A 68 14.53 10.69 -13.05
CA ALA A 68 14.98 10.63 -14.44
C ALA A 68 13.95 11.25 -15.40
N GLU A 69 12.67 10.90 -15.25
CA GLU A 69 11.57 11.45 -16.04
C GLU A 69 11.46 12.98 -15.91
N ARG A 70 11.69 13.51 -14.71
CA ARG A 70 11.60 14.95 -14.44
C ARG A 70 12.89 15.71 -14.74
N GLY A 71 13.97 15.03 -15.14
CA GLY A 71 15.27 15.65 -15.36
C GLY A 71 15.87 16.28 -14.10
N LEU A 72 15.58 15.71 -12.92
CA LEU A 72 16.02 16.21 -11.61
C LEU A 72 17.36 15.61 -11.16
N SER A 73 18.03 14.85 -12.02
CA SER A 73 19.41 14.48 -11.76
C SER A 73 20.22 15.77 -11.79
N GLY A 74 20.85 16.18 -10.68
CA GLY A 74 21.62 17.43 -10.56
C GLY A 74 22.89 17.49 -11.41
N ARG A 75 22.83 17.04 -12.66
CA ARG A 75 23.82 17.13 -13.73
C ARG A 75 23.26 17.98 -14.85
#